data_AF-A0A5J4P4H3-F1
#
_entry.id   AF-A0A5J4P4H3-F1
#
_cell.length_a   1.000
_cell.length_b   1.000
_cell.length_c   1.000
_cell.angle_alpha   90.00
_cell.angle_beta   90.00
_cell.angle_gamma   90.00
#
_symmetry.space_group_name_H-M   'P 1'
#
loop_
_entity.id
_entity.type
_entity.pdbx_description
1 polymer ?
#
loop_
_entity_poly.entity_id
_entity_poly.type
_entity_poly.pdbx_seq_one_letter_code
_entity_poly.pdbx_strand_id
1 'polypeptide(L)'
;GLFPVAVTIAMLGAIESLLSATVADGMISDKHDSNAELIAQGAANIITPLFGGIPATGAIARTMTNINNGGRTPVAGIIHAIVLLLMLLFFMPLVQYIPMACLAGVLVIVAYNMSEWRTFKALLKNPKSDVAVLLLTFFLTVVFDLTIAIAIGLIIACLLFMRRVMETT
;
A
#
# COMPACT_ATOMS: atom_id res chain seq x y z
N GLY A 1 -23.43 0.02 4.91
CA GLY A 1 -23.22 -1.38 4.48
C GLY A 1 -21.73 -1.63 4.30
N LEU A 2 -21.27 -2.88 4.38
CA LEU A 2 -19.84 -3.22 4.26
C LEU A 2 -19.30 -3.17 2.81
N PHE A 3 -20.20 -3.22 1.83
CA PHE A 3 -19.86 -3.31 0.42
C PHE A 3 -19.01 -2.12 -0.11
N PRO A 4 -19.37 -0.83 0.15
CA PRO A 4 -18.54 0.29 -0.30
C PRO A 4 -17.12 0.25 0.27
N VAL A 5 -16.98 -0.07 1.57
CA VAL A 5 -15.68 -0.17 2.24
C VAL A 5 -14.86 -1.33 1.67
N ALA A 6 -15.49 -2.48 1.41
CA ALA A 6 -14.83 -3.62 0.80
C ALA A 6 -14.29 -3.30 -0.61
N VAL A 7 -15.07 -2.60 -1.43
CA VAL A 7 -14.64 -2.16 -2.77
C VAL A 7 -13.47 -1.18 -2.67
N THR A 8 -13.53 -0.21 -1.76
CA THR A 8 -12.44 0.76 -1.57
C THR A 8 -11.15 0.08 -1.11
N ILE A 9 -11.22 -0.84 -0.14
CA ILE A 9 -10.05 -1.58 0.34
C ILE A 9 -9.48 -2.49 -0.76
N ALA A 10 -10.34 -3.16 -1.54
CA ALA A 10 -9.89 -4.00 -2.66
C ALA A 10 -9.16 -3.16 -3.73
N MET A 11 -9.70 -1.99 -4.07
CA MET A 11 -9.09 -1.09 -5.04
C MET A 11 -7.74 -0.53 -4.54
N LEU A 12 -7.70 -0.04 -3.29
CA LEU A 12 -6.47 0.43 -2.67
C LEU A 12 -5.43 -0.69 -2.60
N GLY A 13 -5.85 -1.87 -2.15
CA GLY A 13 -5.00 -3.04 -2.04
C GLY A 13 -4.40 -3.44 -3.39
N ALA A 14 -5.19 -3.42 -4.46
CA ALA A 14 -4.74 -3.72 -5.82
C ALA A 14 -3.71 -2.70 -6.33
N ILE A 15 -3.96 -1.41 -6.11
CA ILE A 15 -3.04 -0.34 -6.50
C ILE A 15 -1.70 -0.50 -5.79
N GLU A 16 -1.71 -0.72 -4.46
CA GLU A 16 -0.51 -0.94 -3.66
C GLU A 16 0.26 -2.21 -4.05
N SER A 17 -0.44 -3.32 -4.35
CA SER A 17 0.22 -4.56 -4.81
C SER A 17 0.91 -4.36 -6.15
N LEU A 18 0.23 -3.75 -7.12
CA LEU A 18 0.80 -3.48 -8.44
C LEU A 18 1.92 -2.44 -8.38
N LEU A 19 1.81 -1.42 -7.53
CA LEU A 19 2.89 -0.45 -7.32
C LEU A 19 4.10 -1.14 -6.67
N SER A 20 3.89 -2.01 -5.69
CA SER A 20 4.96 -2.83 -5.12
C SER A 20 5.60 -3.76 -6.15
N ALA A 21 4.82 -4.38 -7.03
CA ALA A 21 5.32 -5.30 -8.04
C ALA A 21 6.13 -4.54 -9.11
N THR A 22 5.64 -3.41 -9.59
CA THR A 22 6.36 -2.55 -10.56
C THR A 22 7.67 -1.99 -10.00
N VAL A 23 7.70 -1.59 -8.72
CA VAL A 23 8.96 -1.18 -8.07
C VAL A 23 9.93 -2.38 -7.96
N ALA A 24 9.43 -3.55 -7.58
CA ALA A 24 10.24 -4.76 -7.49
C ALA A 24 10.86 -5.14 -8.85
N ASP A 25 10.04 -5.20 -9.90
CA ASP A 25 10.42 -5.45 -11.28
C ASP A 25 11.57 -4.54 -11.73
N GLY A 26 11.48 -3.23 -11.43
CA GLY A 26 12.52 -2.26 -11.74
C GLY A 26 13.84 -2.49 -11.00
N MET A 27 13.81 -3.11 -9.82
CA MET A 27 15.01 -3.41 -9.04
C MET A 27 15.70 -4.71 -9.46
N ILE A 28 14.95 -5.70 -9.93
CA ILE A 28 15.48 -7.01 -10.34
C ILE A 28 15.56 -7.19 -11.86
N SER A 29 15.16 -6.16 -12.63
CA SER A 29 15.08 -6.18 -14.10
C SER A 29 14.21 -7.33 -14.63
N ASP A 30 13.05 -7.55 -14.01
CA ASP A 30 12.09 -8.60 -14.37
C ASP A 30 10.72 -7.97 -14.67
N LYS A 31 9.73 -8.80 -15.02
CA LYS A 31 8.36 -8.36 -15.31
C LYS A 31 7.33 -9.28 -14.68
N HIS A 32 6.55 -8.76 -13.75
CA HIS A 32 5.41 -9.46 -13.18
C HIS A 32 4.23 -9.55 -14.16
N ASP A 33 3.36 -10.54 -13.93
CA ASP A 33 2.03 -10.58 -14.52
C ASP A 33 1.02 -9.95 -13.55
N SER A 34 0.49 -8.78 -13.90
CA SER A 34 -0.47 -8.04 -13.07
C SER A 34 -1.75 -8.83 -12.81
N ASN A 35 -2.21 -9.67 -13.75
CA ASN A 35 -3.41 -10.49 -13.53
C ASN A 35 -3.13 -11.57 -12.50
N ALA A 36 -1.96 -12.22 -12.58
CA ALA A 36 -1.55 -13.22 -11.61
C ALA A 36 -1.42 -12.62 -10.20
N GLU A 37 -0.85 -11.42 -10.08
CA GLU A 37 -0.73 -10.69 -8.81
C GLU A 37 -2.10 -10.37 -8.21
N LEU A 38 -3.03 -9.83 -9.00
CA LEU A 38 -4.40 -9.51 -8.54
C LEU A 38 -5.20 -10.75 -8.15
N ILE A 39 -5.08 -11.84 -8.91
CA ILE A 39 -5.74 -13.12 -8.57
C ILE A 39 -5.16 -13.70 -7.28
N ALA A 40 -3.85 -13.69 -7.12
CA ALA A 40 -3.18 -14.15 -5.90
C ALA A 40 -3.59 -13.33 -4.68
N GLN A 41 -3.61 -11.99 -4.80
CA GLN A 41 -4.07 -11.09 -3.76
C GLN A 41 -5.55 -11.30 -3.41
N GLY A 42 -6.41 -11.49 -4.42
CA GLY A 42 -7.82 -11.80 -4.22
C GLY A 42 -8.03 -13.11 -3.47
N ALA A 43 -7.33 -14.17 -3.87
CA ALA A 43 -7.36 -15.47 -3.19
C ALA A 43 -6.87 -15.35 -1.74
N ALA A 44 -5.77 -14.62 -1.51
CA ALA A 44 -5.25 -14.37 -0.18
C ALA A 44 -6.28 -13.63 0.70
N ASN A 45 -6.96 -12.61 0.17
CA ASN A 45 -7.97 -11.85 0.90
C ASN A 45 -9.29 -12.60 1.13
N ILE A 46 -9.58 -13.65 0.37
CA ILE A 46 -10.72 -14.56 0.63
C ILE A 46 -10.37 -15.54 1.76
N ILE A 47 -9.13 -16.03 1.79
CA ILE A 47 -8.68 -17.04 2.78
C ILE A 47 -8.37 -16.39 4.14
N THR A 48 -7.75 -15.21 4.14
CA THR A 48 -7.22 -14.55 5.35
C THR A 48 -8.27 -14.34 6.47
N PRO A 49 -9.52 -13.90 6.18
CA PRO A 49 -10.55 -13.74 7.21
C PRO A 49 -10.94 -15.05 7.91
N LEU A 50 -10.77 -16.21 7.26
CA LEU A 50 -11.07 -17.52 7.86
C LEU A 50 -10.15 -17.85 9.05
N PHE A 51 -8.99 -17.19 9.13
CA PHE A 51 -8.02 -17.31 10.22
C PHE A 51 -8.02 -16.09 11.15
N GLY A 52 -9.03 -15.21 11.04
CA GLY A 52 -9.10 -13.96 11.82
C GLY A 52 -8.10 -12.88 11.35
N GLY A 53 -7.56 -13.02 10.15
CA GLY A 53 -6.63 -12.04 9.59
C GLY A 53 -7.33 -10.80 9.02
N ILE A 54 -6.52 -9.76 8.81
CA ILE A 54 -6.94 -8.49 8.18
C ILE A 54 -6.58 -8.49 6.69
N PRO A 55 -7.22 -7.62 5.87
CA PRO A 55 -6.91 -7.54 4.45
C PRO A 55 -5.42 -7.36 4.17
N ALA A 56 -4.91 -8.16 3.24
CA ALA A 56 -3.51 -8.20 2.82
C ALA A 56 -3.29 -7.41 1.51
N THR A 57 -2.15 -6.74 1.43
CA THR A 57 -1.69 -5.99 0.26
C THR A 57 -0.16 -6.12 0.12
N GLY A 58 0.36 -5.75 -1.05
CA GLY A 58 1.78 -5.60 -1.29
C GLY A 58 2.40 -4.54 -0.35
N ALA A 59 3.67 -4.70 -0.03
CA ALA A 59 4.38 -3.80 0.88
C ALA A 59 5.73 -3.42 0.28
N ILE A 60 5.75 -2.30 -0.45
CA ILE A 60 6.91 -1.79 -1.21
C ILE A 60 8.18 -1.80 -0.35
N ALA A 61 8.10 -1.26 0.87
CA ALA A 61 9.25 -1.16 1.77
C ALA A 61 9.83 -2.53 2.17
N ARG A 62 8.98 -3.54 2.42
CA ARG A 62 9.42 -4.90 2.74
C ARG A 62 10.02 -5.58 1.51
N THR A 63 9.37 -5.44 0.36
CA THR A 63 9.85 -6.00 -0.91
C THR A 63 11.22 -5.42 -1.29
N MET A 64 11.37 -4.10 -1.22
CA MET A 64 12.63 -3.39 -1.46
C MET A 64 13.74 -3.86 -0.51
N THR A 65 13.44 -3.94 0.79
CA THR A 65 14.40 -4.43 1.79
C THR A 65 14.80 -5.88 1.52
N ASN A 66 13.86 -6.74 1.14
CA ASN A 66 14.13 -8.13 0.80
C ASN A 66 15.05 -8.24 -0.44
N ILE A 67 14.77 -7.48 -1.50
CA ILE A 67 15.58 -7.46 -2.73
C ILE A 67 16.99 -6.95 -2.45
N ASN A 68 17.13 -5.87 -1.66
CA ASN A 68 18.44 -5.33 -1.28
C ASN A 68 19.27 -6.31 -0.44
N ASN A 69 18.61 -7.22 0.29
CA ASN A 69 19.27 -8.32 1.01
C ASN A 69 19.45 -9.59 0.16
N GLY A 70 19.25 -9.50 -1.17
CA GLY A 70 19.47 -10.61 -2.11
C GLY A 70 18.27 -11.53 -2.35
N GLY A 71 17.11 -11.24 -1.76
CA GLY A 71 15.88 -12.00 -1.98
C GLY A 71 15.34 -11.78 -3.40
N ARG A 72 15.30 -12.85 -4.22
CA ARG A 72 14.86 -12.80 -5.62
C ARG A 72 13.79 -13.83 -6.00
N THR A 73 13.38 -14.67 -5.06
CA THR A 73 12.45 -15.77 -5.33
C THR A 73 11.29 -15.75 -4.34
N PRO A 74 10.13 -16.36 -4.68
CA PRO A 74 8.98 -16.48 -3.77
C PRO A 74 9.32 -17.18 -2.45
N VAL A 75 10.40 -17.96 -2.42
CA VAL A 75 10.89 -18.68 -1.24
C VAL A 75 11.20 -17.72 -0.09
N ALA A 76 11.69 -16.51 -0.38
CA ALA A 76 11.95 -15.50 0.67
C ALA A 76 10.66 -15.12 1.43
N GLY A 77 9.53 -14.98 0.73
CA GLY A 77 8.23 -14.72 1.33
C GLY A 77 7.72 -15.90 2.17
N ILE A 78 7.91 -17.13 1.69
CA ILE A 78 7.54 -18.35 2.42
C ILE A 78 8.35 -18.47 3.72
N ILE A 79 9.66 -18.27 3.65
CA ILE A 79 10.54 -18.28 4.83
C ILE A 79 10.11 -17.17 5.80
N HIS A 80 9.83 -15.96 5.32
CA HIS A 80 9.36 -14.86 6.16
C HIS A 80 8.07 -15.23 6.91
N ALA A 81 7.08 -15.82 6.22
CA ALA A 81 5.83 -16.26 6.84
C ALA A 81 6.04 -17.35 7.90
N ILE A 82 6.89 -18.34 7.62
CA ILE A 82 7.23 -19.42 8.56
C ILE A 82 7.95 -18.85 9.79
N VAL A 83 8.94 -17.96 9.59
CA VAL A 83 9.67 -17.31 10.69
C VAL A 83 8.73 -16.50 11.58
N LEU A 84 7.80 -15.73 10.98
CA LEU A 84 6.79 -14.99 11.74
C LEU A 84 5.87 -15.95 12.54
N LEU A 85 5.45 -17.06 11.93
CA LEU A 85 4.63 -18.06 12.62
C LEU A 85 5.36 -18.69 13.80
N LEU A 86 6.63 -19.07 13.63
CA LEU A 86 7.46 -19.63 14.71
C LEU A 86 7.71 -18.59 15.81
N MET A 87 7.98 -17.33 15.46
CA MET A 87 8.11 -16.26 16.44
C MET A 87 6.82 -16.07 17.24
N LEU A 88 5.67 -16.09 16.58
CA LEU A 88 4.38 -16.01 17.26
C LEU A 88 4.16 -17.21 18.20
N LEU A 89 4.51 -18.43 17.78
CA LEU A 89 4.25 -19.62 18.60
C LEU A 89 5.18 -19.74 19.81
N PHE A 90 6.46 -19.43 19.65
CA PHE A 90 7.48 -19.65 20.70
C PHE A 90 7.81 -18.39 21.51
N PHE A 91 7.75 -17.20 20.90
CA PHE A 91 8.20 -15.95 21.51
C PHE A 91 7.07 -15.02 21.94
N MET A 92 5.79 -15.40 21.78
CA MET A 92 4.66 -14.61 22.29
C MET A 92 4.78 -14.23 23.77
N PRO A 93 5.25 -15.11 24.69
CA PRO A 93 5.47 -14.73 26.09
C PRO A 93 6.55 -13.66 26.28
N LEU A 94 7.43 -13.45 25.30
CA LEU A 94 8.45 -12.40 25.33
C LEU A 94 7.94 -11.10 24.72
N VAL A 95 7.09 -11.19 23.68
CA VAL A 95 6.48 -10.05 22.99
C VAL A 95 5.64 -9.18 23.93
N GLN A 96 5.00 -9.77 24.96
CA GLN A 96 4.21 -9.00 25.95
C GLN A 96 5.04 -7.99 26.76
N TYR A 97 6.37 -8.15 26.82
CA TYR A 97 7.25 -7.22 27.52
C TYR A 97 7.70 -6.03 26.66
N ILE A 98 7.34 -6.00 25.37
CA ILE A 98 7.72 -4.90 24.47
C ILE A 98 6.98 -3.63 24.91
N PRO A 99 7.68 -2.56 25.32
CA PRO A 99 7.04 -1.32 25.71
C PRO A 99 6.34 -0.67 24.52
N MET A 100 5.13 -0.14 24.74
CA MET A 100 4.38 0.60 23.71
C MET A 100 5.17 1.80 23.16
N ALA A 101 6.05 2.40 23.96
CA ALA A 101 6.94 3.47 23.52
C ALA A 101 7.89 3.03 22.39
N CYS A 102 8.38 1.78 22.42
CA CYS A 102 9.23 1.24 21.37
C CYS A 102 8.44 1.08 20.06
N LEU A 103 7.22 0.54 20.15
CA LEU A 103 6.33 0.39 18.99
C LEU A 103 5.95 1.75 18.40
N ALA A 104 5.63 2.74 19.23
CA ALA A 104 5.37 4.11 18.78
C ALA A 104 6.58 4.72 18.06
N GLY A 105 7.80 4.54 18.59
CA GLY A 105 9.03 5.00 17.94
C GLY A 105 9.23 4.38 16.55
N VAL A 106 8.98 3.07 16.41
CA VAL A 106 9.02 2.37 15.11
C VAL A 106 7.96 2.95 14.17
N LEU A 107 6.72 3.14 14.62
CA LEU A 107 5.64 3.69 13.79
C LEU A 107 5.92 5.11 13.31
N VAL A 108 6.55 5.97 14.13
CA VAL A 108 6.95 7.33 13.73
C VAL A 108 7.99 7.28 12.61
N ILE A 109 8.99 6.40 12.72
CA ILE A 109 10.02 6.25 11.68
C ILE A 109 9.40 5.69 10.39
N VAL A 110 8.52 4.70 10.49
CA VAL A 110 7.80 4.14 9.33
C VAL A 110 6.95 5.22 8.67
N ALA A 111 6.18 5.99 9.43
CA ALA A 111 5.38 7.09 8.91
C ALA A 111 6.24 8.17 8.24
N TYR A 112 7.39 8.52 8.83
CA TYR A 112 8.31 9.48 8.24
C TYR A 112 8.88 8.99 6.90
N ASN A 113 9.27 7.72 6.82
CA ASN A 113 9.80 7.12 5.60
C ASN A 113 8.73 6.98 4.52
N MET A 114 7.48 6.65 4.89
CA MET A 114 6.36 6.53 3.94
C MET A 114 5.78 7.89 3.51
N SER A 115 5.96 8.95 4.29
CA SER A 115 5.38 10.26 3.98
C SER A 115 5.94 10.88 2.68
N GLU A 116 7.10 10.43 2.20
CA GLU A 116 7.75 10.91 0.97
C GLU A 116 7.67 12.44 0.78
N TRP A 117 7.90 13.20 1.86
CA TRP A 117 7.62 14.64 1.91
C TRP A 117 8.34 15.45 0.81
N ARG A 118 9.46 14.93 0.31
CA ARG A 118 10.20 15.50 -0.82
C ARG A 118 9.42 15.37 -2.12
N THR A 119 8.85 14.19 -2.38
CA THR A 119 7.97 13.91 -3.52
C THR A 119 6.72 14.78 -3.42
N PHE A 120 6.10 14.86 -2.24
CA PHE A 120 4.96 15.75 -2.00
C PHE A 120 5.28 17.20 -2.37
N LYS A 121 6.42 17.72 -1.92
CA LYS A 121 6.87 19.08 -2.25
C LYS A 121 7.18 19.27 -3.74
N ALA A 122 7.68 18.23 -4.42
CA ALA A 122 7.90 18.27 -5.86
C ALA A 122 6.57 18.31 -6.64
N LEU A 123 5.57 17.54 -6.21
CA LEU A 123 4.23 17.52 -6.82
C LEU A 123 3.51 18.87 -6.72
N LEU A 124 3.81 19.70 -5.71
CA LEU A 124 3.27 21.07 -5.61
C LEU A 124 3.71 22.00 -6.75
N LYS A 125 4.69 21.60 -7.57
CA LYS A 125 5.13 22.35 -8.76
C LYS A 125 4.37 21.97 -10.04
N ASN A 126 3.48 20.98 -9.97
CA ASN A 126 2.67 20.52 -11.11
C ASN A 126 1.58 21.53 -11.49
N PRO A 127 0.85 21.32 -12.61
CA PRO A 127 -0.28 22.16 -12.98
C PRO A 127 -1.29 22.34 -11.83
N LYS A 128 -1.90 23.52 -11.75
CA LYS A 128 -2.80 23.89 -10.64
C LYS A 128 -3.95 22.89 -10.43
N SER A 129 -4.42 22.27 -11.51
CA SER A 129 -5.44 21.21 -11.46
C SER A 129 -4.99 20.02 -10.61
N ASP A 130 -3.76 19.56 -10.83
CA ASP A 130 -3.23 18.34 -10.22
C ASP A 130 -2.87 18.59 -8.76
N VAL A 131 -2.35 19.79 -8.47
CA VAL A 131 -2.09 20.26 -7.10
C VAL A 131 -3.39 20.40 -6.30
N ALA A 132 -4.47 20.90 -6.92
CA ALA A 132 -5.76 21.03 -6.26
C ALA A 132 -6.32 19.66 -5.86
N VAL A 133 -6.23 18.65 -6.73
CA VAL A 133 -6.62 17.26 -6.40
C VAL A 133 -5.79 16.72 -5.25
N LEU A 134 -4.47 16.86 -5.32
CA LEU A 134 -3.55 16.38 -4.29
C LEU A 134 -3.84 17.00 -2.91
N LEU A 135 -4.00 18.31 -2.84
CA LEU A 135 -4.30 18.99 -1.57
C LEU A 135 -5.68 18.60 -1.06
N LEU A 136 -6.69 18.53 -1.94
CA LEU A 136 -8.03 18.14 -1.55
C LEU A 136 -8.06 16.73 -0.95
N THR A 137 -7.50 15.74 -1.65
CA THR A 137 -7.48 14.34 -1.17
C THR A 137 -6.68 14.21 0.11
N PHE A 138 -5.56 14.93 0.24
CA PHE A 138 -4.76 14.98 1.47
C PHE A 138 -5.59 15.50 2.66
N PHE A 139 -6.22 16.67 2.51
CA PHE A 139 -7.01 17.25 3.61
C PHE A 139 -8.25 16.41 3.94
N LEU A 140 -8.91 15.83 2.94
CA LEU A 140 -10.03 14.91 3.17
C LEU A 140 -9.59 13.68 3.98
N THR A 141 -8.40 13.13 3.70
CA THR A 141 -7.87 11.97 4.42
C THR A 141 -7.57 12.32 5.88
N VAL A 142 -7.05 13.52 6.15
CA VAL A 142 -6.67 13.96 7.50
C VAL A 142 -7.89 14.34 8.35
N VAL A 143 -8.89 15.00 7.76
CA VAL A 143 -10.04 15.56 8.48
C VAL A 143 -11.20 14.57 8.60
N PHE A 144 -11.42 13.76 7.56
CA PHE A 144 -12.53 12.79 7.52
C PHE A 144 -11.99 11.37 7.64
N ASP A 145 -11.82 10.69 6.50
CA ASP A 145 -11.28 9.35 6.42
C ASP A 145 -10.80 9.04 5.01
N LEU A 146 -10.00 7.98 4.90
CA LEU A 146 -9.43 7.50 3.64
C LEU A 146 -10.50 7.09 2.60
N THR A 147 -11.63 6.55 3.05
CA THR A 147 -12.71 6.07 2.16
C THR A 147 -13.35 7.24 1.42
N ILE A 148 -13.71 8.30 2.15
CA ILE A 148 -14.27 9.53 1.58
C ILE A 148 -13.26 10.21 0.66
N ALA A 149 -11.99 10.28 1.09
CA ALA A 149 -10.91 10.89 0.32
C ALA A 149 -10.70 10.22 -1.05
N ILE A 150 -10.64 8.88 -1.09
CA ILE A 150 -10.47 8.13 -2.34
C ILE A 150 -11.68 8.31 -3.25
N ALA A 151 -12.91 8.22 -2.71
CA ALA A 151 -14.13 8.34 -3.50
C ALA A 151 -14.19 9.70 -4.22
N ILE A 152 -13.98 10.80 -3.48
CA ILE A 152 -14.02 12.15 -4.04
C ILE A 152 -12.83 12.40 -4.95
N GLY A 153 -11.63 11.96 -4.56
CA GLY A 153 -10.41 12.10 -5.35
C GLY A 153 -10.51 11.45 -6.72
N LEU A 154 -11.04 10.22 -6.79
CA LEU A 154 -11.20 9.48 -8.04
C LEU A 154 -12.18 10.17 -8.99
N ILE A 155 -13.32 10.65 -8.47
CA ILE A 155 -14.31 11.38 -9.27
C ILE A 155 -13.67 12.60 -9.92
N ILE A 156 -12.95 13.41 -9.14
CA ILE A 156 -12.33 14.64 -9.65
C ILE A 156 -11.19 14.32 -10.62
N ALA A 157 -10.38 13.31 -10.33
CA ALA A 157 -9.30 12.86 -11.23
C ALA A 157 -9.86 12.41 -12.59
N CYS A 158 -10.94 11.63 -12.60
CA CYS A 158 -11.62 11.22 -13.83
C CYS A 158 -12.19 12.41 -14.63
N LEU A 159 -12.81 13.38 -13.94
CA LEU A 159 -13.34 14.59 -14.58
C LEU A 159 -12.22 15.43 -15.22
N LEU A 160 -11.10 15.61 -14.53
CA LEU A 160 -9.95 16.34 -15.05
C LEU A 160 -9.28 15.62 -16.23
N PHE A 161 -9.17 14.29 -16.15
CA PHE A 161 -8.67 13.48 -17.25
C PHE A 161 -9.54 13.63 -18.50
N MET A 162 -10.87 13.52 -18.36
CA MET A 162 -11.79 13.73 -19.47
C MET A 162 -11.67 15.14 -20.07
N ARG A 163 -11.60 16.18 -19.24
CA ARG A 163 -11.37 17.56 -19.72
C ARG A 163 -10.08 17.68 -20.51
N ARG A 164 -8.99 17.10 -20.01
CA ARG A 164 -7.69 17.16 -20.68
C ARG A 164 -7.69 16.46 -22.03
N VAL A 165 -8.33 15.29 -22.14
CA VAL A 165 -8.48 14.55 -23.39
C VAL A 165 -9.29 15.36 -24.42
N MET A 166 -10.40 15.98 -23.97
CA MET A 166 -11.24 16.82 -24.84
C MET A 166 -10.55 18.11 -25.29
N GLU A 167 -9.64 18.68 -24.50
CA GLU A 167 -8.86 19.87 -24.91
C GLU A 167 -7.73 19.52 -25.89
N THR A 168 -7.27 18.26 -25.89
CA THR A 168 -6.25 17.75 -26.83
C THR A 168 -6.83 17.12 -28.10
N THR A 169 -8.15 16.99 -28.22
CA THR A 169 -8.86 16.47 -29.41
C THR A 169 -9.57 17.60 -30.12
#